data_AF-A0A084JBJ4-F1
#
_entry.id   AF-A0A084JBJ4-F1
#
_cell.length_a   1.000
_cell.length_b   1.000
_cell.length_c   1.000
_cell.angle_alpha   90.00
_cell.angle_beta   90.00
_cell.angle_gamma   90.00
#
_symmetry.space_group_name_H-M   'P 1'
#
loop_
_entity.id
_entity.type
_entity.pdbx_description
1 polymer ?
#
loop_
_entity_poly.entity_id
_entity_poly.type
_entity_poly.pdbx_seq_one_letter_code
_entity_poly.pdbx_strand_id
1 'polypeptide(L)'
;MGENYKSRKTIVIGHKNPDTDSICSAICYANLKRKLTGEEYQPGRAGHVNEETQFVLHYFEVEAPELVENVKTQVRDIDIRKTKGVKKNLSLKKAWNLMQEANVVTIPTVTEDGMLEGLITVGDIAKSYMNVYDSSILSKANTQYENIVETLEGAMVVGAKSEYFNHGKVLIAAANPDMMEYYISKGDLVILGNRYESQLCAIEMEAACIIVCEGAAVSMTIKKLAQERGCTVMTTPYDTYTAARLVNQSIPISYFMTTEGLISFEEDDYIDEIKDVMASKRHRDFPILDKDGKYMGMISRRNLLGAKGKRLILVDHNEKTQAVEGMESAEILEIIDHHRLGTVETIAPVFFRNQPVGCTATIVYQMYMENNVEIEPKIAGLLCSAIISDTLLFRSPTCTESDKKAALTLADIAGIQVEKYASSMFAAGSNLKG
;
A
#
# COMPACT_ATOMS: atom_id res chain seq x y z
N MET A 1 12.49 6.10 -16.58
CA MET A 1 12.09 4.73 -16.95
C MET A 1 10.77 4.45 -16.26
N GLY A 2 9.77 4.05 -17.04
CA GLY A 2 8.35 4.26 -16.78
C GLY A 2 7.88 3.82 -15.40
N GLU A 3 7.27 4.76 -14.68
CA GLU A 3 6.34 4.43 -13.61
C GLU A 3 5.21 3.61 -14.25
N ASN A 4 5.10 2.34 -13.84
CA ASN A 4 3.95 1.51 -14.12
C ASN A 4 2.78 2.12 -13.33
N TYR A 5 2.18 3.20 -13.85
CA TYR A 5 0.86 3.62 -13.42
C TYR A 5 -0.06 2.44 -13.72
N LYS A 6 -0.45 1.70 -12.68
CA LYS A 6 -1.66 0.87 -12.77
C LYS A 6 -2.72 1.77 -13.39
N SER A 7 -3.27 1.38 -14.54
CA SER A 7 -4.38 2.09 -15.19
C SER A 7 -5.45 2.34 -14.12
N ARG A 8 -5.60 3.60 -13.71
CA ARG A 8 -6.57 3.96 -12.68
C ARG A 8 -7.95 3.98 -13.32
N LYS A 9 -8.73 2.95 -13.01
CA LYS A 9 -10.14 2.81 -13.37
C LYS A 9 -10.90 4.11 -13.08
N THR A 10 -11.58 4.64 -14.08
CA THR A 10 -12.44 5.82 -13.93
C THR A 10 -13.89 5.38 -13.83
N ILE A 11 -14.61 5.81 -12.79
CA ILE A 11 -16.02 5.47 -12.60
C ILE A 11 -16.87 6.58 -13.20
N VAL A 12 -17.82 6.22 -14.06
CA VAL A 12 -18.84 7.13 -14.60
C VAL A 12 -20.12 6.88 -13.82
N ILE A 13 -20.66 7.90 -13.14
CA ILE A 13 -21.74 7.70 -12.19
C ILE A 13 -22.76 8.85 -12.23
N GLY A 14 -24.04 8.47 -12.18
CA GLY A 14 -25.18 9.38 -12.03
C GLY A 14 -25.42 9.78 -10.57
N HIS A 15 -26.59 10.35 -10.30
CA HIS A 15 -26.94 10.75 -8.93
C HIS A 15 -27.31 9.57 -8.01
N LYS A 16 -27.36 9.84 -6.71
CA LYS A 16 -27.56 8.87 -5.61
C LYS A 16 -28.92 8.17 -5.63
N ASN A 17 -29.93 8.81 -6.20
CA ASN A 17 -31.27 8.25 -6.36
C ASN A 17 -31.54 8.01 -7.86
N PRO A 18 -30.79 7.10 -8.50
CA PRO A 18 -30.65 7.08 -9.95
C PRO A 18 -31.99 6.84 -10.65
N ASP A 19 -32.22 7.63 -11.69
CA ASP A 19 -33.30 7.44 -12.66
C ASP A 19 -32.75 6.84 -13.95
N THR A 20 -33.63 6.75 -14.96
CA THR A 20 -33.30 6.15 -16.24
C THR A 20 -32.21 6.93 -16.98
N ASP A 21 -32.18 8.27 -16.90
CA ASP A 21 -31.12 9.07 -17.52
C ASP A 21 -29.78 8.84 -16.82
N SER A 22 -29.72 9.00 -15.51
CA SER A 22 -28.49 8.76 -14.73
C SER A 22 -27.81 7.42 -15.05
N ILE A 23 -28.58 6.33 -15.12
CA ILE A 23 -28.02 4.99 -15.42
C ILE A 23 -27.63 4.86 -16.89
N CYS A 24 -28.52 5.22 -17.81
CA CYS A 24 -28.27 5.05 -19.24
C CYS A 24 -27.12 5.95 -19.71
N SER A 25 -27.09 7.22 -19.26
CA SER A 25 -26.01 8.16 -19.56
C SER A 25 -24.68 7.68 -18.99
N ALA A 26 -24.63 7.09 -17.79
CA ALA A 26 -23.40 6.52 -17.24
C ALA A 26 -22.85 5.38 -18.11
N ILE A 27 -23.72 4.44 -18.53
CA ILE A 27 -23.35 3.32 -19.40
C ILE A 27 -22.87 3.83 -20.77
N CYS A 28 -23.64 4.70 -21.40
CA CYS A 28 -23.38 5.16 -22.75
C CYS A 28 -22.16 6.07 -22.82
N TYR A 29 -21.94 6.91 -21.81
CA TYR A 29 -20.76 7.77 -21.73
C TYR A 29 -19.49 6.97 -21.42
N ALA A 30 -19.56 5.98 -20.51
CA ALA A 30 -18.44 5.07 -20.29
C ALA A 30 -18.06 4.31 -21.58
N ASN A 31 -19.05 3.87 -22.37
CA ASN A 31 -18.82 3.25 -23.68
C ASN A 31 -18.10 4.21 -24.65
N LEU A 32 -18.56 5.46 -24.75
CA LEU A 32 -17.95 6.47 -25.60
C LEU A 32 -16.49 6.70 -25.23
N LYS A 33 -16.21 6.90 -23.93
CA LYS A 33 -14.86 7.15 -23.43
C LYS A 33 -13.91 5.98 -23.73
N ARG A 34 -14.36 4.73 -23.52
CA ARG A 34 -13.57 3.55 -23.91
C ARG A 34 -13.24 3.53 -25.41
N LYS A 35 -14.22 3.84 -26.27
CA LYS A 35 -14.00 3.91 -27.72
C LYS A 35 -13.02 5.00 -28.12
N LEU A 36 -13.03 6.15 -27.43
CA LEU A 36 -12.18 7.30 -27.75
C LEU A 36 -10.74 7.16 -27.24
N THR A 37 -10.54 6.62 -26.03
CA THR A 37 -9.22 6.64 -25.37
C THR A 37 -8.56 5.26 -25.27
N GLY A 38 -9.33 4.18 -25.32
CA GLY A 38 -8.85 2.83 -25.01
C GLY A 38 -8.57 2.60 -23.51
N GLU A 39 -8.88 3.55 -22.63
CA GLU A 39 -8.71 3.41 -21.18
C GLU A 39 -9.92 2.72 -20.51
N GLU A 40 -9.72 2.30 -19.26
CA GLU A 40 -10.76 1.64 -18.46
C GLU A 40 -11.71 2.66 -17.80
N TYR A 41 -12.92 2.76 -18.36
CA TYR A 41 -14.06 3.44 -17.74
C TYR A 41 -15.09 2.43 -17.29
N GLN A 42 -15.68 2.57 -16.12
CA GLN A 42 -16.74 1.68 -15.64
C GLN A 42 -17.99 2.49 -15.28
N PRO A 43 -19.16 2.14 -15.82
CA PRO A 43 -20.41 2.70 -15.32
C PRO A 43 -20.68 2.15 -13.92
N GLY A 44 -21.05 3.04 -13.00
CA GLY A 44 -21.51 2.69 -11.66
C GLY A 44 -22.90 3.25 -11.38
N ARG A 45 -23.58 2.69 -10.38
CA ARG A 45 -24.81 3.26 -9.84
C ARG A 45 -24.62 3.62 -8.37
N ALA A 46 -25.14 4.76 -7.94
CA ALA A 46 -25.04 5.20 -6.55
C ALA A 46 -26.23 4.78 -5.67
N GLY A 47 -27.25 4.13 -6.25
CA GLY A 47 -28.46 3.72 -5.55
C GLY A 47 -29.20 2.55 -6.22
N HIS A 48 -30.45 2.35 -5.79
CA HIS A 48 -31.34 1.29 -6.30
C HIS A 48 -31.82 1.61 -7.72
N VAL A 49 -31.89 0.60 -8.58
CA VAL A 49 -32.38 0.73 -9.96
C VAL A 49 -33.91 0.61 -9.95
N ASN A 50 -34.62 1.68 -10.30
CA ASN A 50 -36.09 1.69 -10.31
C ASN A 50 -36.67 0.76 -11.39
N GLU A 51 -37.96 0.43 -11.30
CA GLU A 51 -38.65 -0.51 -12.21
C GLU A 51 -38.60 -0.07 -13.69
N GLU A 52 -38.66 1.24 -13.94
CA GLU A 52 -38.55 1.78 -15.30
C GLU A 52 -37.16 1.51 -15.88
N THR A 53 -36.11 1.83 -15.14
CA THR A 53 -34.74 1.57 -15.56
C THR A 53 -34.45 0.08 -15.66
N GLN A 54 -35.00 -0.76 -14.77
CA GLN A 54 -34.89 -2.23 -14.88
C GLN A 54 -35.54 -2.73 -16.18
N PHE A 55 -36.71 -2.22 -16.55
CA PHE A 55 -37.35 -2.54 -17.83
C PHE A 55 -36.42 -2.20 -19.00
N VAL A 56 -35.83 -1.00 -19.01
CA VAL A 56 -34.91 -0.57 -20.07
C VAL A 56 -33.70 -1.51 -20.18
N LEU A 57 -33.06 -1.82 -19.06
CA LEU A 57 -31.88 -2.70 -19.01
C LEU A 57 -32.22 -4.12 -19.49
N HIS A 58 -33.36 -4.67 -19.06
CA HIS A 58 -33.81 -5.98 -19.52
C HIS A 58 -34.18 -5.98 -21.01
N TYR A 59 -34.86 -4.93 -21.50
CA TYR A 59 -35.29 -4.83 -22.89
C TYR A 59 -34.10 -4.86 -23.86
N PHE A 60 -33.00 -4.20 -23.51
CA PHE A 60 -31.78 -4.15 -24.34
C PHE A 60 -30.72 -5.20 -23.95
N GLU A 61 -31.04 -6.10 -23.01
CA GLU A 61 -30.14 -7.13 -22.49
C GLU A 61 -28.80 -6.52 -22.04
N VAL A 62 -28.88 -5.48 -21.21
CA VAL A 62 -27.73 -4.79 -20.61
C VAL A 62 -27.76 -5.04 -19.11
N GLU A 63 -26.63 -5.47 -18.56
CA GLU A 63 -26.50 -5.67 -17.11
C GLU A 63 -26.54 -4.32 -16.37
N ALA A 64 -27.19 -4.32 -15.21
CA ALA A 64 -27.18 -3.15 -14.34
C ALA A 64 -25.75 -2.83 -13.87
N PRO A 65 -25.35 -1.54 -13.84
CA PRO A 65 -24.06 -1.14 -13.29
C PRO A 65 -23.84 -1.63 -11.85
N GLU A 66 -22.58 -1.82 -11.47
CA GLU A 66 -22.20 -2.16 -10.09
C GLU A 66 -22.60 -1.05 -9.12
N LEU A 67 -23.10 -1.44 -7.94
CA LEU A 67 -23.42 -0.50 -6.87
C LEU A 67 -22.13 0.07 -6.29
N VAL A 68 -22.02 1.40 -6.30
CA VAL A 68 -20.94 2.17 -5.68
C VAL A 68 -21.54 2.96 -4.53
N GLU A 69 -21.49 2.39 -3.32
CA GLU A 69 -22.06 3.03 -2.13
C GLU A 69 -21.20 4.21 -1.65
N ASN A 70 -19.88 4.09 -1.78
CA ASN A 70 -18.95 5.13 -1.44
C ASN A 70 -17.75 5.20 -2.40
N VAL A 71 -17.22 6.41 -2.53
CA VAL A 71 -16.03 6.73 -3.31
C VAL A 71 -14.93 7.34 -2.44
N LYS A 72 -15.02 7.15 -1.12
CA LYS A 72 -13.98 7.58 -0.18
C LYS A 72 -12.64 6.97 -0.57
N THR A 73 -11.58 7.76 -0.46
CA THR A 73 -10.23 7.29 -0.71
C THR A 73 -9.81 6.32 0.39
N GLN A 74 -9.30 5.16 -0.01
CA GLN A 74 -8.80 4.11 0.89
C GLN A 74 -7.27 3.99 0.78
N VAL A 75 -6.65 3.27 1.71
CA VAL A 75 -5.20 3.02 1.70
C VAL A 75 -4.73 2.37 0.40
N ARG A 76 -5.50 1.42 -0.14
CA ARG A 76 -5.23 0.76 -1.44
C ARG A 76 -5.18 1.70 -2.63
N ASP A 77 -5.80 2.89 -2.52
CA ASP A 77 -5.82 3.88 -3.58
C ASP A 77 -4.56 4.77 -3.57
N ILE A 78 -3.72 4.67 -2.53
CA ILE A 78 -2.48 5.43 -2.35
C ILE A 78 -1.25 4.59 -2.68
N ASP A 79 -0.25 5.23 -3.30
CA ASP A 79 1.08 4.67 -3.44
C ASP A 79 1.78 4.56 -2.08
N ILE A 80 1.77 3.35 -1.51
CA ILE A 80 2.53 3.00 -0.32
C ILE A 80 3.97 2.64 -0.67
N ARG A 81 4.88 2.82 0.29
CA ARG A 81 6.28 2.44 0.12
C ARG A 81 6.44 0.94 0.38
N LYS A 82 6.83 0.17 -0.64
CA LYS A 82 7.14 -1.26 -0.51
C LYS A 82 8.52 -1.48 0.12
N THR A 83 8.65 -1.20 1.40
CA THR A 83 9.86 -1.52 2.18
C THR A 83 9.90 -3.02 2.43
N LYS A 84 11.01 -3.70 2.11
CA LYS A 84 11.13 -5.14 2.35
C LYS A 84 11.24 -5.41 3.86
N GLY A 85 10.41 -6.30 4.38
CA GLY A 85 10.53 -6.81 5.75
C GLY A 85 11.77 -7.68 5.94
N VAL A 86 12.33 -7.69 7.15
CA VAL A 86 13.55 -8.44 7.49
C VAL A 86 13.29 -9.45 8.62
N LYS A 87 14.16 -10.45 8.76
CA LYS A 87 14.11 -11.37 9.91
C LYS A 87 14.52 -10.64 11.20
N LYS A 88 13.85 -10.92 12.31
CA LYS A 88 14.16 -10.29 13.61
C LYS A 88 15.57 -10.55 14.16
N ASN A 89 16.22 -11.63 13.70
CA ASN A 89 17.61 -11.97 14.07
C ASN A 89 18.67 -11.14 13.30
N LEU A 90 18.27 -10.27 12.37
CA LEU A 90 19.20 -9.42 11.64
C LEU A 90 20.03 -8.55 12.61
N SER A 91 21.33 -8.39 12.39
CA SER A 91 22.16 -7.51 13.22
C SER A 91 21.81 -6.03 13.07
N LEU A 92 22.08 -5.23 14.11
CA LEU A 92 21.96 -3.77 14.05
C LEU A 92 22.77 -3.15 12.89
N LYS A 93 24.00 -3.63 12.63
CA LYS A 93 24.83 -3.17 11.50
C LYS A 93 24.11 -3.37 10.16
N LYS A 94 23.56 -4.56 9.93
CA LYS A 94 22.83 -4.87 8.70
C LYS A 94 21.54 -4.08 8.59
N ALA A 95 20.77 -3.95 9.68
CA ALA A 95 19.56 -3.15 9.69
C ALA A 95 19.85 -1.69 9.35
N TRP A 96 20.92 -1.10 9.92
CA TRP A 96 21.38 0.24 9.59
C TRP A 96 21.75 0.39 8.11
N ASN A 97 22.52 -0.55 7.56
CA ASN A 97 22.91 -0.50 6.13
C ASN A 97 21.68 -0.57 5.21
N LEU A 98 20.74 -1.47 5.49
CA LEU A 98 19.47 -1.55 4.75
C LEU A 98 18.65 -0.27 4.85
N MET A 99 18.66 0.40 6.01
CA MET A 99 18.00 1.70 6.19
C MET A 99 18.61 2.76 5.27
N GLN A 100 19.94 2.82 5.21
CA GLN A 100 20.67 3.78 4.37
C GLN A 100 20.48 3.50 2.88
N GLU A 101 20.62 2.24 2.45
CA GLU A 101 20.46 1.81 1.06
C GLU A 101 19.04 2.07 0.55
N ALA A 102 18.03 1.73 1.35
CA ALA A 102 16.64 1.97 0.99
C ALA A 102 16.21 3.42 1.24
N ASN A 103 17.02 4.27 1.89
CA ASN A 103 16.65 5.62 2.35
C ASN A 103 15.37 5.63 3.21
N VAL A 104 15.29 4.71 4.17
CA VAL A 104 14.21 4.57 5.16
C VAL A 104 14.76 4.84 6.56
N VAL A 105 13.89 5.19 7.51
CA VAL A 105 14.29 5.33 8.93
C VAL A 105 13.63 4.31 9.85
N THR A 106 12.78 3.45 9.27
CA THR A 106 12.02 2.41 9.95
C THR A 106 12.06 1.16 9.07
N ILE A 107 12.40 0.02 9.64
CA ILE A 107 12.33 -1.28 8.97
C ILE A 107 11.37 -2.19 9.75
N PRO A 108 10.46 -2.88 9.06
CA PRO A 108 9.61 -3.88 9.68
C PRO A 108 10.32 -5.23 9.76
N THR A 109 10.08 -5.94 10.86
CA THR A 109 10.42 -7.35 10.99
C THR A 109 9.21 -8.19 10.65
N VAL A 110 9.44 -9.24 9.87
CA VAL A 110 8.37 -10.13 9.41
C VAL A 110 8.76 -11.60 9.59
N THR A 111 7.77 -12.43 9.86
CA THR A 111 7.89 -13.88 9.87
C THR A 111 8.11 -14.44 8.46
N GLU A 112 8.38 -15.75 8.35
CA GLU A 112 8.54 -16.41 7.05
C GLU A 112 7.24 -16.47 6.24
N ASP A 113 6.08 -16.47 6.91
CA ASP A 113 4.74 -16.38 6.31
C ASP A 113 4.28 -14.93 6.02
N GLY A 114 5.10 -13.94 6.36
CA GLY A 114 4.89 -12.52 6.01
C GLY A 114 4.13 -11.70 7.05
N MET A 115 3.91 -12.24 8.26
CA MET A 115 3.26 -11.53 9.36
C MET A 115 4.22 -10.51 9.99
N LEU A 116 3.69 -9.35 10.38
CA LEU A 116 4.47 -8.32 11.07
C LEU A 116 4.81 -8.76 12.50
N GLU A 117 6.10 -8.81 12.86
CA GLU A 117 6.57 -9.13 14.21
C GLU A 117 6.97 -7.90 15.03
N GLY A 118 7.35 -6.80 14.37
CA GLY A 118 7.93 -5.65 15.03
C GLY A 118 8.46 -4.58 14.09
N LEU A 119 8.91 -3.48 14.67
CA LEU A 119 9.52 -2.36 13.97
C LEU A 119 10.82 -1.96 14.65
N ILE A 120 11.87 -1.73 13.86
CA ILE A 120 13.11 -1.12 14.33
C ILE A 120 13.30 0.23 13.65
N THR A 121 13.62 1.27 14.42
CA THR A 121 13.88 2.61 13.90
C THR A 121 15.35 3.00 14.06
N VAL A 122 15.78 4.01 13.29
CA VAL A 122 17.07 4.69 13.51
C VAL A 122 17.23 5.16 14.96
N GLY A 123 16.14 5.60 15.59
CA GLY A 123 16.13 6.03 16.99
C GLY A 123 16.45 4.90 17.96
N ASP A 124 15.98 3.69 17.68
CA ASP A 124 16.23 2.51 18.52
C ASP A 124 17.67 2.05 18.37
N ILE A 125 18.21 2.07 17.15
CA ILE A 125 19.63 1.81 16.88
C ILE A 125 20.50 2.85 17.61
N ALA A 126 20.16 4.13 17.53
CA ALA A 126 20.91 5.18 18.25
C ALA A 126 20.88 4.97 19.76
N LYS A 127 19.71 4.66 20.35
CA LYS A 127 19.59 4.35 21.80
C LYS A 127 20.43 3.12 22.18
N SER A 128 20.44 2.08 21.35
CA SER A 128 21.23 0.87 21.58
C SER A 128 22.73 1.14 21.63
N TYR A 129 23.20 2.20 20.99
CA TYR A 129 24.61 2.57 20.99
C TYR A 129 24.95 3.58 22.10
N MET A 130 24.02 4.47 22.45
CA MET A 130 24.24 5.54 23.43
C MET A 130 24.00 5.11 24.88
N ASN A 131 23.16 4.11 25.10
CA ASN A 131 22.92 3.59 26.45
C ASN A 131 24.12 2.76 26.92
N VAL A 132 24.47 2.90 28.20
CA VAL A 132 25.52 2.09 28.81
C VAL A 132 24.92 0.71 29.13
N TYR A 133 25.35 -0.30 28.38
CA TYR A 133 25.04 -1.70 28.65
C TYR A 133 26.19 -2.37 29.37
N ASP A 134 25.88 -3.41 30.15
CA ASP A 134 26.91 -4.27 30.71
C ASP A 134 27.61 -5.11 29.62
N SER A 135 28.75 -5.69 29.98
CA SER A 135 29.55 -6.51 29.07
C SER A 135 28.89 -7.84 28.69
N SER A 136 27.75 -8.20 29.28
CA SER A 136 26.99 -9.42 28.96
C SER A 136 25.89 -9.20 27.91
N ILE A 137 25.73 -7.97 27.40
CA ILE A 137 24.61 -7.60 26.51
C ILE A 137 24.47 -8.50 25.28
N LEU A 138 25.57 -8.93 24.65
CA LEU A 138 25.51 -9.86 23.51
C LEU A 138 24.88 -11.20 23.90
N SER A 139 25.23 -11.73 25.07
CA SER A 139 24.68 -12.99 25.58
C SER A 139 23.21 -12.86 25.96
N LYS A 140 22.83 -11.76 26.61
CA LYS A 140 21.44 -11.43 26.97
C LYS A 140 20.56 -11.27 25.73
N ALA A 141 21.12 -10.74 24.66
CA ALA A 141 20.44 -10.62 23.38
C ALA A 141 20.43 -11.93 22.56
N ASN A 142 21.04 -13.01 23.06
CA ASN A 142 21.16 -14.29 22.36
C ASN A 142 21.72 -14.09 20.94
N THR A 143 22.90 -13.49 20.85
CA THR A 143 23.47 -13.03 19.57
C THR A 143 24.04 -14.20 18.77
N GLN A 144 23.61 -14.35 17.51
CA GLN A 144 24.12 -15.41 16.64
C GLN A 144 25.57 -15.12 16.19
N TYR A 145 26.42 -16.14 16.13
CA TYR A 145 27.81 -15.97 15.70
C TYR A 145 27.94 -15.47 14.26
N GLU A 146 27.00 -15.80 13.37
CA GLU A 146 26.92 -15.23 12.02
C GLU A 146 26.91 -13.69 12.07
N ASN A 147 26.09 -13.10 12.92
CA ASN A 147 26.02 -11.65 13.06
C ASN A 147 27.35 -11.06 13.54
N ILE A 148 28.04 -11.71 14.48
CA ILE A 148 29.34 -11.26 14.99
C ILE A 148 30.38 -11.29 13.87
N VAL A 149 30.47 -12.41 13.15
CA VAL A 149 31.40 -12.61 12.03
C VAL A 149 31.18 -11.54 10.96
N GLU A 150 29.94 -11.30 10.54
CA GLU A 150 29.64 -10.29 9.51
C GLU A 150 29.88 -8.85 10.00
N THR A 151 29.61 -8.58 11.27
CA THR A 151 29.80 -7.26 11.87
C THR A 151 31.28 -6.89 11.90
N LEU A 152 32.12 -7.85 12.23
CA LEU A 152 33.57 -7.71 12.34
C LEU A 152 34.32 -8.02 11.05
N GLU A 153 33.61 -8.23 9.93
CA GLU A 153 34.21 -8.61 8.63
C GLU A 153 35.19 -9.78 8.76
N GLY A 154 34.80 -10.73 9.61
CA GLY A 154 35.65 -11.81 10.06
C GLY A 154 35.42 -13.13 9.33
N ALA A 155 36.14 -14.15 9.81
CA ALA A 155 35.97 -15.53 9.36
C ALA A 155 35.85 -16.49 10.55
N MET A 156 34.92 -17.44 10.45
CA MET A 156 34.79 -18.55 11.39
C MET A 156 35.90 -19.56 11.13
N VAL A 157 36.69 -19.88 12.15
CA VAL A 157 37.82 -20.81 12.08
C VAL A 157 37.46 -22.16 12.74
N VAL A 158 36.79 -22.10 13.88
CA VAL A 158 36.29 -23.26 14.64
C VAL A 158 34.89 -22.92 15.16
N GLY A 159 33.94 -23.86 15.04
CA GLY A 159 32.53 -23.67 15.43
C GLY A 159 31.61 -23.46 14.23
N ALA A 160 30.32 -23.25 14.49
CA ALA A 160 29.31 -23.04 13.45
C ALA A 160 28.71 -21.63 13.51
N LYS A 161 28.60 -20.97 12.34
CA LYS A 161 27.97 -19.62 12.26
C LYS A 161 26.51 -19.62 12.73
N SER A 162 25.83 -20.75 12.63
CA SER A 162 24.43 -20.91 13.05
C SER A 162 24.23 -20.94 14.56
N GLU A 163 25.29 -21.14 15.35
CA GLU A 163 25.25 -21.18 16.82
C GLU A 163 25.15 -19.77 17.44
N TYR A 164 24.85 -19.73 18.72
CA TYR A 164 24.53 -18.51 19.46
C TYR A 164 25.45 -18.30 20.65
N PHE A 165 25.87 -17.05 20.84
CA PHE A 165 26.46 -16.59 22.08
C PHE A 165 25.34 -16.16 23.04
N ASN A 166 25.10 -16.97 24.07
CA ASN A 166 23.92 -16.85 24.96
C ASN A 166 24.25 -16.86 26.47
N HIS A 167 25.54 -16.93 26.82
CA HIS A 167 26.02 -16.78 28.19
C HIS A 167 27.42 -16.13 28.19
N GLY A 168 27.84 -15.58 29.33
CA GLY A 168 29.17 -14.95 29.48
C GLY A 168 29.23 -13.46 29.13
N LYS A 169 30.39 -12.85 29.42
CA LYS A 169 30.66 -11.43 29.10
C LYS A 169 31.65 -11.29 27.95
N VAL A 170 31.56 -10.17 27.25
CA VAL A 170 32.51 -9.72 26.24
C VAL A 170 33.62 -8.94 26.93
N LEU A 171 34.87 -9.29 26.66
CA LEU A 171 36.03 -8.61 27.23
C LEU A 171 37.22 -8.59 26.28
N ILE A 172 38.14 -7.64 26.50
CA ILE A 172 39.41 -7.56 25.76
C ILE A 172 40.52 -8.16 26.63
N ALA A 173 41.20 -9.19 26.13
CA ALA A 173 42.38 -9.74 26.79
C ALA A 173 43.64 -9.03 26.30
N ALA A 174 44.04 -7.98 27.02
CA ALA A 174 45.26 -7.20 26.76
C ALA A 174 46.39 -7.45 27.76
N ALA A 175 46.12 -8.16 28.87
CA ALA A 175 47.11 -8.46 29.90
C ALA A 175 47.96 -9.69 29.55
N ASN A 176 48.95 -9.98 30.39
CA ASN A 176 49.70 -11.25 30.31
C ASN A 176 48.80 -12.44 30.75
N PRO A 177 49.17 -13.69 30.42
CA PRO A 177 48.36 -14.88 30.76
C PRO A 177 48.04 -15.00 32.25
N ASP A 178 49.00 -14.74 33.13
CA ASP A 178 48.80 -14.80 34.59
C ASP A 178 47.65 -13.90 35.05
N MET A 179 47.54 -12.68 34.49
CA MET A 179 46.45 -11.77 34.81
C MET A 179 45.12 -12.18 34.16
N MET A 180 45.19 -12.76 32.95
CA MET A 180 44.01 -13.22 32.21
C MET A 180 43.22 -14.30 32.96
N GLU A 181 43.90 -15.21 33.64
CA GLU A 181 43.28 -16.28 34.45
C GLU A 181 42.32 -15.74 35.52
N TYR A 182 42.55 -14.53 36.02
CA TYR A 182 41.70 -13.94 37.07
C TYR A 182 40.40 -13.32 36.57
N TYR A 183 40.32 -12.89 35.30
CA TYR A 183 39.16 -12.14 34.79
C TYR A 183 38.43 -12.80 33.63
N ILE A 184 39.05 -13.78 32.96
CA ILE A 184 38.36 -14.65 32.00
C ILE A 184 37.58 -15.69 32.80
N SER A 185 36.29 -15.78 32.52
CA SER A 185 35.42 -16.78 33.12
C SER A 185 34.90 -17.73 32.06
N LYS A 186 34.53 -18.93 32.49
CA LYS A 186 33.86 -19.91 31.63
C LYS A 186 32.70 -19.26 30.89
N GLY A 187 32.67 -19.47 29.57
CA GLY A 187 31.63 -18.97 28.70
C GLY A 187 31.85 -17.57 28.15
N ASP A 188 32.93 -16.87 28.52
CA ASP A 188 33.19 -15.53 28.02
C ASP A 188 33.52 -15.49 26.52
N LEU A 189 33.26 -14.33 25.90
CA LEU A 189 33.75 -14.00 24.57
C LEU A 189 34.95 -13.07 24.71
N VAL A 190 36.12 -13.54 24.27
CA VAL A 190 37.40 -12.86 24.51
C VAL A 190 37.95 -12.29 23.20
N ILE A 191 38.08 -10.97 23.13
CA ILE A 191 38.73 -10.25 22.02
C ILE A 191 40.21 -10.13 22.34
N LEU A 192 41.09 -10.65 21.49
CA LEU A 192 42.51 -10.74 21.77
C LEU A 192 43.38 -10.62 20.50
N GLY A 193 44.66 -10.29 20.69
CA GLY A 193 45.62 -10.14 19.59
C GLY A 193 46.13 -11.47 19.02
N ASN A 194 47.29 -11.45 18.38
CA ASN A 194 47.86 -12.63 17.74
C ASN A 194 48.80 -13.46 18.65
N ARG A 195 48.92 -13.13 19.94
CA ARG A 195 49.78 -13.84 20.88
C ARG A 195 49.25 -15.24 21.15
N TYR A 196 50.10 -16.23 20.90
CA TYR A 196 49.75 -17.65 21.07
C TYR A 196 49.36 -17.97 22.51
N GLU A 197 50.09 -17.43 23.48
CA GLU A 197 49.90 -17.66 24.91
C GLU A 197 48.54 -17.10 25.39
N SER A 198 48.11 -15.96 24.84
CA SER A 198 46.80 -15.38 25.14
C SER A 198 45.66 -16.21 24.56
N GLN A 199 45.82 -16.72 23.33
CA GLN A 199 44.83 -17.62 22.71
C GLN A 199 44.68 -18.92 23.53
N LEU A 200 45.81 -19.51 23.93
CA LEU A 200 45.86 -20.71 24.74
C LEU A 200 45.19 -20.50 26.10
N CYS A 201 45.58 -19.46 26.84
CA CYS A 201 45.03 -19.12 28.15
C CYS A 201 43.50 -18.95 28.10
N ALA A 202 42.97 -18.22 27.11
CA ALA A 202 41.53 -18.02 26.98
C ALA A 202 40.77 -19.34 26.74
N ILE A 203 41.32 -20.25 25.92
CA ILE A 203 40.73 -21.58 25.69
C ILE A 203 40.82 -22.45 26.95
N GLU A 204 41.91 -22.35 27.71
CA GLU A 204 42.09 -23.09 28.95
C GLU A 204 41.13 -22.65 30.05
N MET A 205 40.79 -21.36 30.10
CA MET A 205 39.79 -20.77 31.00
C MET A 205 38.34 -21.01 30.53
N GLU A 206 38.13 -21.91 29.56
CA GLU A 206 36.81 -22.31 29.05
C GLU A 206 36.00 -21.14 28.45
N ALA A 207 36.66 -20.19 27.78
CA ALA A 207 35.96 -19.18 26.99
C ALA A 207 35.04 -19.85 25.95
N ALA A 208 33.81 -19.35 25.80
CA ALA A 208 32.90 -19.85 24.76
C ALA A 208 33.41 -19.48 23.37
N CYS A 209 34.03 -18.31 23.24
CA CYS A 209 34.51 -17.80 21.96
C CYS A 209 35.77 -16.95 22.14
N ILE A 210 36.73 -17.09 21.23
CA ILE A 210 37.83 -16.14 21.06
C ILE A 210 37.76 -15.46 19.70
N ILE A 211 38.03 -14.14 19.68
CA ILE A 211 38.14 -13.32 18.48
C ILE A 211 39.59 -12.90 18.32
N VAL A 212 40.27 -13.48 17.32
CA VAL A 212 41.66 -13.18 17.00
C VAL A 212 41.72 -11.99 16.03
N CYS A 213 42.29 -10.89 16.48
CA CYS A 213 42.38 -9.63 15.75
C CYS A 213 43.58 -9.56 14.77
N GLU A 214 43.65 -8.43 14.04
CA GLU A 214 44.74 -8.06 13.13
C GLU A 214 44.93 -8.99 11.92
N GLY A 215 43.88 -9.73 11.53
CA GLY A 215 43.93 -10.67 10.41
C GLY A 215 44.90 -11.83 10.64
N ALA A 216 45.30 -12.07 11.88
CA ALA A 216 46.30 -13.07 12.21
C ALA A 216 45.78 -14.49 11.95
N ALA A 217 46.66 -15.34 11.41
CA ALA A 217 46.36 -16.76 11.25
C ALA A 217 46.33 -17.46 12.61
N VAL A 218 45.32 -18.29 12.82
CA VAL A 218 45.24 -19.18 13.99
C VAL A 218 46.03 -20.45 13.69
N SER A 219 46.94 -20.84 14.59
CA SER A 219 47.77 -22.04 14.41
C SER A 219 46.93 -23.33 14.50
N MET A 220 47.39 -24.42 13.88
CA MET A 220 46.67 -25.70 13.93
C MET A 220 46.55 -26.25 15.35
N THR A 221 47.52 -25.98 16.22
CA THR A 221 47.47 -26.38 17.63
C THR A 221 46.31 -25.70 18.36
N ILE A 222 46.16 -24.38 18.20
CA ILE A 222 45.05 -23.63 18.79
C ILE A 222 43.71 -24.11 18.23
N LYS A 223 43.61 -24.36 16.92
CA LYS A 223 42.38 -24.88 16.31
C LYS A 223 41.97 -26.22 16.90
N LYS A 224 42.90 -27.17 17.04
CA LYS A 224 42.62 -28.50 17.62
C LYS A 224 42.21 -28.39 19.08
N LEU A 225 42.94 -27.61 19.87
CA LEU A 225 42.61 -27.40 21.28
C LEU A 225 41.23 -26.77 21.45
N ALA A 226 40.91 -25.76 20.64
CA ALA A 226 39.59 -25.13 20.64
C ALA A 226 38.48 -26.12 20.28
N GLN A 227 38.69 -26.99 19.28
CA GLN A 227 37.76 -28.07 18.93
C GLN A 227 37.55 -29.06 20.08
N GLU A 228 38.63 -29.52 20.71
CA GLU A 228 38.57 -30.47 21.83
C GLU A 228 37.85 -29.89 23.05
N ARG A 229 37.99 -28.58 23.30
CA ARG A 229 37.38 -27.88 24.43
C ARG A 229 36.05 -27.20 24.10
N GLY A 230 35.55 -27.29 22.86
CA GLY A 230 34.31 -26.65 22.44
C GLY A 230 34.36 -25.11 22.44
N CYS A 231 35.55 -24.52 22.24
CA CYS A 231 35.72 -23.08 22.12
C CYS A 231 35.55 -22.65 20.65
N THR A 232 34.64 -21.70 20.39
CA THR A 232 34.49 -21.08 19.08
C THR A 232 35.67 -20.17 18.79
N VAL A 233 36.19 -20.21 17.56
CA VAL A 233 37.31 -19.34 17.16
C VAL A 233 36.92 -18.59 15.90
N MET A 234 37.00 -17.27 15.98
CA MET A 234 36.82 -16.39 14.83
C MET A 234 38.02 -15.46 14.68
N THR A 235 38.22 -14.96 13.46
CA THR A 235 39.26 -13.98 13.13
C THR A 235 38.62 -12.73 12.58
N THR A 236 39.24 -11.58 12.77
CA THR A 236 38.83 -10.31 12.15
C THR A 236 40.07 -9.57 11.66
N PRO A 237 39.99 -8.85 10.51
CA PRO A 237 41.07 -7.98 10.08
C PRO A 237 41.27 -6.77 11.01
N TYR A 238 40.30 -6.46 11.88
CA TYR A 238 40.34 -5.32 12.76
C TYR A 238 41.25 -5.51 13.98
N ASP A 239 41.78 -4.41 14.50
CA ASP A 239 42.44 -4.37 15.80
C ASP A 239 41.43 -4.56 16.96
N THR A 240 41.94 -4.78 18.17
CA THR A 240 41.09 -5.05 19.35
C THR A 240 40.18 -3.88 19.71
N TYR A 241 40.61 -2.63 19.47
CA TYR A 241 39.80 -1.43 19.69
C TYR A 241 38.59 -1.38 18.74
N THR A 242 38.85 -1.55 17.45
CA THR A 242 37.82 -1.50 16.41
C THR A 242 36.87 -2.68 16.55
N ALA A 243 37.40 -3.88 16.84
CA ALA A 243 36.58 -5.05 17.13
C ALA A 243 35.65 -4.81 18.33
N ALA A 244 36.19 -4.32 19.46
CA ALA A 244 35.39 -4.03 20.65
C ALA A 244 34.34 -2.92 20.42
N ARG A 245 34.65 -1.92 19.58
CA ARG A 245 33.68 -0.86 19.21
C ARG A 245 32.55 -1.39 18.33
N LEU A 246 32.85 -2.29 17.40
CA LEU A 246 31.90 -2.79 16.41
C LEU A 246 31.08 -3.99 16.92
N VAL A 247 31.61 -4.80 17.84
CA VAL A 247 30.99 -6.07 18.26
C VAL A 247 29.54 -5.90 18.75
N ASN A 248 29.20 -4.78 19.41
CA ASN A 248 27.84 -4.49 19.86
C ASN A 248 26.84 -4.28 18.71
N GLN A 249 27.31 -3.95 17.51
CA GLN A 249 26.45 -3.82 16.32
C GLN A 249 26.00 -5.19 15.76
N SER A 250 26.50 -6.30 16.32
CA SER A 250 26.08 -7.65 15.97
C SER A 250 24.79 -8.10 16.66
N ILE A 251 24.36 -7.35 17.69
CA ILE A 251 23.14 -7.67 18.45
C ILE A 251 21.95 -7.76 17.49
N PRO A 252 21.10 -8.81 17.59
CA PRO A 252 19.91 -8.92 16.76
C PRO A 252 18.91 -7.80 17.06
N ILE A 253 18.28 -7.26 16.00
CA ILE A 253 17.29 -6.19 16.14
C ILE A 253 16.09 -6.60 17.00
N SER A 254 15.79 -7.90 17.14
CA SER A 254 14.76 -8.41 18.04
C SER A 254 14.91 -7.96 19.48
N TYR A 255 16.13 -7.63 19.92
CA TYR A 255 16.40 -7.16 21.28
C TYR A 255 16.01 -5.68 21.51
N PHE A 256 15.94 -4.88 20.44
CA PHE A 256 15.68 -3.44 20.50
C PHE A 256 14.43 -2.99 19.74
N MET A 257 13.86 -3.84 18.89
CA MET A 257 12.67 -3.53 18.13
C MET A 257 11.44 -3.36 19.03
N THR A 258 10.50 -2.54 18.59
CA THR A 258 9.17 -2.47 19.22
C THR A 258 8.32 -3.63 18.72
N THR A 259 7.70 -4.38 19.63
CA THR A 259 6.83 -5.53 19.33
C THR A 259 5.39 -5.33 19.81
N GLU A 260 5.18 -4.48 20.82
CA GLU A 260 3.87 -4.23 21.42
C GLU A 260 3.37 -2.83 21.07
N GLY A 261 2.04 -2.67 21.01
CA GLY A 261 1.42 -1.38 20.72
C GLY A 261 1.74 -0.85 19.32
N LEU A 262 2.04 -1.73 18.37
CA LEU A 262 2.24 -1.37 16.97
C LEU A 262 0.95 -0.78 16.41
N ILE A 263 1.08 0.36 15.74
CA ILE A 263 -0.04 1.01 15.05
C ILE A 263 0.11 0.69 13.57
N SER A 264 -0.77 -0.16 13.07
CA SER A 264 -0.87 -0.54 11.67
C SER A 264 -2.22 -0.09 11.09
N PHE A 265 -2.29 -0.07 9.77
CA PHE A 265 -3.53 0.16 9.02
C PHE A 265 -3.74 -0.98 8.01
N GLU A 266 -4.97 -1.19 7.59
CA GLU A 266 -5.34 -2.16 6.56
C GLU A 266 -5.50 -1.50 5.19
N GLU A 267 -5.44 -2.28 4.11
CA GLU A 267 -5.56 -1.75 2.75
C GLU A 267 -6.93 -1.13 2.43
N ASP A 268 -7.97 -1.56 3.14
CA ASP A 268 -9.35 -1.06 2.99
C ASP A 268 -9.69 0.11 3.92
N ASP A 269 -8.79 0.49 4.84
CA ASP A 269 -9.01 1.62 5.74
C ASP A 269 -9.19 2.93 4.98
N TYR A 270 -10.09 3.79 5.47
CA TYR A 270 -10.32 5.10 4.89
C TYR A 270 -9.23 6.08 5.27
N ILE A 271 -8.82 6.89 4.30
CA ILE A 271 -7.72 7.84 4.48
C ILE A 271 -8.01 8.89 5.57
N ASP A 272 -9.25 9.34 5.68
CA ASP A 272 -9.60 10.36 6.67
C ASP A 272 -9.54 9.82 8.10
N GLU A 273 -9.85 8.54 8.31
CA GLU A 273 -9.74 7.88 9.62
C GLU A 273 -8.28 7.71 10.03
N ILE A 274 -7.44 7.21 9.12
CA ILE A 274 -6.02 7.00 9.43
C ILE A 274 -5.25 8.33 9.57
N LYS A 275 -5.68 9.40 8.86
CA LYS A 275 -5.08 10.74 8.98
C LYS A 275 -5.11 11.25 10.42
N ASP A 276 -6.24 11.09 11.10
CA ASP A 276 -6.41 11.54 12.49
C ASP A 276 -5.51 10.74 13.44
N VAL A 277 -5.45 9.41 13.25
CA VAL A 277 -4.55 8.54 14.01
C VAL A 277 -3.10 8.97 13.76
N MET A 278 -2.69 9.13 12.50
CA MET A 278 -1.34 9.54 12.12
C MET A 278 -1.00 10.95 12.65
N ALA A 279 -1.95 11.87 12.74
CA ALA A 279 -1.74 13.21 13.30
C ALA A 279 -1.50 13.16 14.82
N SER A 280 -2.19 12.26 15.52
CA SER A 280 -2.07 12.11 16.98
C SER A 280 -0.76 11.45 17.45
N LYS A 281 -0.07 10.71 16.57
CA LYS A 281 1.12 9.91 16.91
C LYS A 281 2.40 10.54 16.37
N ARG A 282 3.53 10.38 17.06
CA ARG A 282 4.83 10.94 16.61
C ARG A 282 5.63 10.00 15.69
N HIS A 283 5.04 8.89 15.24
CA HIS A 283 5.69 7.98 14.31
C HIS A 283 5.79 8.60 12.90
N ARG A 284 6.85 8.24 12.17
CA ARG A 284 7.06 8.73 10.80
C ARG A 284 6.38 7.82 9.77
N ASP A 285 6.51 6.52 9.98
CA ASP A 285 6.02 5.47 9.09
C ASP A 285 5.12 4.52 9.88
N PHE A 286 4.09 4.00 9.23
CA PHE A 286 3.12 3.05 9.77
C PHE A 286 3.04 1.85 8.83
N PRO A 287 3.10 0.61 9.34
CA PRO A 287 2.93 -0.59 8.53
C PRO A 287 1.49 -0.69 8.00
N ILE A 288 1.38 -1.13 6.74
CA ILE A 288 0.12 -1.52 6.10
C ILE A 288 0.05 -3.04 6.06
N LEU A 289 -1.10 -3.58 6.44
CA LEU A 289 -1.40 -5.00 6.42
C LEU A 289 -2.47 -5.30 5.38
N ASP A 290 -2.47 -6.52 4.84
CA ASP A 290 -3.63 -7.06 4.13
C ASP A 290 -4.67 -7.61 5.11
N LYS A 291 -5.82 -8.03 4.58
CA LYS A 291 -6.92 -8.66 5.35
C LYS A 291 -6.54 -9.92 6.13
N ASP A 292 -5.44 -10.57 5.75
CA ASP A 292 -4.94 -11.78 6.40
C ASP A 292 -3.87 -11.44 7.46
N GLY A 293 -3.59 -10.15 7.70
CA GLY A 293 -2.60 -9.65 8.65
C GLY A 293 -1.17 -9.63 8.13
N LYS A 294 -0.95 -9.89 6.84
CA LYS A 294 0.39 -9.90 6.25
C LYS A 294 0.86 -8.50 5.92
N TYR A 295 2.14 -8.29 6.14
CA TYR A 295 2.79 -7.01 5.89
C TYR A 295 2.90 -6.69 4.39
N MET A 296 2.35 -5.55 3.99
CA MET A 296 2.28 -5.11 2.59
C MET A 296 3.24 -3.97 2.25
N GLY A 297 3.55 -3.11 3.22
CA GLY A 297 4.38 -1.94 3.00
C GLY A 297 4.29 -0.93 4.14
N MET A 298 4.90 0.24 3.96
CA MET A 298 4.83 1.36 4.90
C MET A 298 4.09 2.53 4.26
N ILE A 299 3.27 3.21 5.06
CA ILE A 299 2.70 4.52 4.74
C ILE A 299 3.29 5.60 5.64
N SER A 300 3.51 6.78 5.07
CA SER A 300 3.92 7.98 5.81
C SER A 300 2.98 9.13 5.49
N ARG A 301 3.02 10.19 6.30
CA ARG A 301 2.21 11.40 6.03
C ARG A 301 2.49 12.00 4.64
N ARG A 302 3.69 11.78 4.08
CA ARG A 302 4.04 12.26 2.73
C ARG A 302 3.27 11.54 1.64
N ASN A 303 2.97 10.25 1.83
CA ASN A 303 2.16 9.47 0.88
C ASN A 303 0.74 10.06 0.78
N LEU A 304 0.20 10.59 1.87
CA LEU A 304 -1.13 11.20 1.90
C LEU A 304 -1.23 12.53 1.13
N LEU A 305 -0.12 13.27 0.99
CA LEU A 305 -0.11 14.55 0.27
C LEU A 305 -0.28 14.40 -1.25
N GLY A 306 0.01 13.22 -1.79
CA GLY A 306 -0.10 12.90 -3.22
C GLY A 306 -1.27 11.96 -3.55
N ALA A 307 -2.10 11.64 -2.58
CA ALA A 307 -3.24 10.75 -2.75
C ALA A 307 -4.28 11.41 -3.67
N LYS A 308 -4.27 11.08 -4.96
CA LYS A 308 -5.41 11.39 -5.82
C LYS A 308 -6.44 10.29 -5.57
N GLY A 309 -7.63 10.67 -5.11
CA GLY A 309 -8.70 9.73 -4.79
C GLY A 309 -9.20 8.97 -6.01
N LYS A 310 -10.35 8.31 -5.87
CA LYS A 310 -10.98 7.59 -6.97
C LYS A 310 -11.33 8.58 -8.10
N ARG A 311 -11.07 8.20 -9.35
CA ARG A 311 -11.35 9.03 -10.53
C ARG A 311 -12.82 8.93 -10.89
N LEU A 312 -13.51 10.06 -10.94
CA LEU A 312 -14.95 10.12 -11.21
C LEU A 312 -15.28 11.00 -12.41
N ILE A 313 -16.28 10.57 -13.14
CA ILE A 313 -17.02 11.38 -14.11
C ILE A 313 -18.47 11.41 -13.63
N LEU A 314 -19.00 12.62 -13.46
CA LEU A 314 -20.39 12.82 -13.09
C LEU A 314 -21.23 12.99 -14.34
N VAL A 315 -22.35 12.27 -14.39
CA VAL A 315 -23.39 12.48 -15.39
C VAL A 315 -24.68 12.85 -14.69
N ASP A 316 -25.53 13.66 -15.33
CA ASP A 316 -26.90 13.92 -14.91
C ASP A 316 -27.06 14.65 -13.55
N HIS A 317 -25.95 15.10 -12.98
CA HIS A 317 -25.97 15.98 -11.82
C HIS A 317 -24.65 16.71 -11.65
N ASN A 318 -24.75 17.84 -10.97
CA ASN A 318 -23.63 18.58 -10.42
C ASN A 318 -23.95 19.07 -8.99
N GLU A 319 -24.99 18.60 -8.32
CA GLU A 319 -25.25 19.01 -6.94
C GLU A 319 -24.61 18.01 -5.95
N LYS A 320 -23.77 18.49 -5.03
CA LYS A 320 -23.12 17.68 -3.99
C LYS A 320 -24.10 16.83 -3.17
N THR A 321 -25.30 17.34 -2.92
CA THR A 321 -26.38 16.64 -2.19
C THR A 321 -26.92 15.43 -2.94
N GLN A 322 -26.75 15.39 -4.26
CA GLN A 322 -27.15 14.29 -5.13
C GLN A 322 -26.01 13.32 -5.43
N ALA A 323 -24.76 13.67 -5.10
CA ALA A 323 -23.60 12.84 -5.41
C ALA A 323 -23.48 11.62 -4.47
N VAL A 324 -22.72 10.62 -4.94
CA VAL A 324 -22.33 9.43 -4.16
C VAL A 324 -21.51 9.81 -2.90
N GLU A 325 -21.61 9.01 -1.83
CA GLU A 325 -20.91 9.31 -0.58
C GLU A 325 -19.39 9.31 -0.76
N GLY A 326 -18.70 10.33 -0.22
CA GLY A 326 -17.23 10.43 -0.31
C GLY A 326 -16.73 11.21 -1.52
N MET A 327 -17.64 11.81 -2.30
CA MET A 327 -17.35 12.62 -3.49
C MET A 327 -16.25 13.68 -3.26
N GLU A 328 -16.23 14.30 -2.08
CA GLU A 328 -15.24 15.30 -1.66
C GLU A 328 -13.79 14.84 -1.78
N SER A 329 -13.56 13.54 -1.59
CA SER A 329 -12.23 12.93 -1.60
C SER A 329 -11.85 12.39 -2.98
N ALA A 330 -12.77 12.42 -3.94
CA ALA A 330 -12.58 11.85 -5.27
C ALA A 330 -12.01 12.89 -6.25
N GLU A 331 -11.31 12.40 -7.27
CA GLU A 331 -10.79 13.22 -8.37
C GLU A 331 -11.86 13.31 -9.46
N ILE A 332 -12.61 14.41 -9.49
CA ILE A 332 -13.56 14.70 -10.58
C ILE A 332 -12.78 15.05 -11.83
N LEU A 333 -13.03 14.35 -12.93
CA LEU A 333 -12.39 14.61 -14.22
C LEU A 333 -13.33 15.39 -15.15
N GLU A 334 -14.60 14.97 -15.17
CA GLU A 334 -15.59 15.47 -16.12
C GLU A 334 -16.98 15.52 -15.48
N ILE A 335 -17.79 16.48 -15.92
CA ILE A 335 -19.20 16.63 -15.53
C ILE A 335 -20.03 16.88 -16.79
N ILE A 336 -21.01 16.01 -17.07
CA ILE A 336 -21.95 16.11 -18.20
C ILE A 336 -23.36 16.21 -17.63
N ASP A 337 -24.02 17.34 -17.82
CA ASP A 337 -25.29 17.60 -17.12
C ASP A 337 -26.22 18.52 -17.92
N HIS A 338 -27.51 18.49 -17.63
CA HIS A 338 -28.51 19.39 -18.20
C HIS A 338 -29.28 20.19 -17.14
N HIS A 339 -29.02 19.93 -15.86
CA HIS A 339 -29.62 20.63 -14.73
C HIS A 339 -29.03 22.03 -14.52
N ARG A 340 -29.67 22.78 -13.61
CA ARG A 340 -29.11 24.02 -13.08
C ARG A 340 -27.74 23.77 -12.44
N LEU A 341 -26.90 24.79 -12.45
CA LEU A 341 -25.61 24.72 -11.75
C LEU A 341 -25.83 24.89 -10.24
N GLY A 342 -25.40 23.89 -9.47
CA GLY A 342 -25.23 23.95 -8.03
C GLY A 342 -23.79 24.31 -7.64
N THR A 343 -23.48 24.15 -6.37
CA THR A 343 -22.12 24.33 -5.82
C THR A 343 -21.33 23.02 -5.93
N VAL A 344 -20.52 22.87 -6.99
CA VAL A 344 -19.40 21.91 -7.04
C VAL A 344 -18.10 22.67 -6.92
N GLU A 345 -17.25 22.26 -5.99
CA GLU A 345 -15.87 22.72 -5.92
C GLU A 345 -14.95 21.58 -6.36
N THR A 346 -14.03 21.91 -7.27
CA THR A 346 -13.02 20.97 -7.78
C THR A 346 -11.64 21.51 -7.47
N ILE A 347 -10.70 20.62 -7.15
CA ILE A 347 -9.32 20.99 -6.80
C ILE A 347 -8.53 21.42 -8.05
N ALA A 348 -8.89 20.87 -9.21
CA ALA A 348 -8.25 21.14 -10.51
C ALA A 348 -9.33 21.40 -11.58
N PRO A 349 -9.00 22.09 -12.68
CA PRO A 349 -9.92 22.29 -13.80
C PRO A 349 -10.45 20.96 -14.34
N VAL A 350 -11.76 20.88 -14.55
CA VAL A 350 -12.47 19.70 -15.07
C VAL A 350 -13.11 19.99 -16.42
N PHE A 351 -13.31 18.97 -17.25
CA PHE A 351 -14.16 19.12 -18.44
C PHE A 351 -15.62 19.21 -17.99
N PHE A 352 -16.25 20.35 -18.24
CA PHE A 352 -17.63 20.58 -17.82
C PHE A 352 -18.48 20.90 -19.05
N ARG A 353 -19.44 20.03 -19.36
CA ARG A 353 -20.40 20.25 -20.44
C ARG A 353 -21.81 20.26 -19.88
N ASN A 354 -22.38 21.45 -19.82
CA ASN A 354 -23.78 21.63 -19.45
C ASN A 354 -24.56 22.29 -20.57
N GLN A 355 -25.72 21.73 -20.89
CA GLN A 355 -26.60 22.26 -21.94
C GLN A 355 -28.05 22.28 -21.45
N PRO A 356 -28.82 23.34 -21.77
CA PRO A 356 -30.23 23.44 -21.41
C PRO A 356 -31.09 22.59 -22.36
N VAL A 357 -30.90 21.27 -22.33
CA VAL A 357 -31.69 20.27 -23.04
C VAL A 357 -32.51 19.44 -22.06
N GLY A 358 -33.42 18.61 -22.58
CA GLY A 358 -34.34 17.84 -21.76
C GLY A 358 -33.71 16.65 -21.03
N CYS A 359 -32.54 16.18 -21.45
CA CYS A 359 -31.91 14.95 -20.94
C CYS A 359 -30.38 14.95 -21.16
N THR A 360 -29.61 14.38 -20.23
CA THR A 360 -28.16 14.18 -20.36
C THR A 360 -27.80 13.27 -21.52
N ALA A 361 -28.62 12.24 -21.80
CA ALA A 361 -28.41 11.35 -22.94
C ALA A 361 -28.43 12.08 -24.30
N THR A 362 -29.15 13.20 -24.43
CA THR A 362 -29.08 14.06 -25.63
C THR A 362 -27.67 14.65 -25.79
N ILE A 363 -27.04 15.06 -24.70
CA ILE A 363 -25.67 15.59 -24.70
C ILE A 363 -24.69 14.47 -25.07
N VAL A 364 -24.84 13.27 -24.48
CA VAL A 364 -24.01 12.11 -24.80
C VAL A 364 -24.14 11.73 -26.28
N TYR A 365 -25.35 11.73 -26.83
CA TYR A 365 -25.59 11.50 -28.26
C TYR A 365 -24.84 12.53 -29.15
N GLN A 366 -24.91 13.81 -28.83
CA GLN A 366 -24.15 14.84 -29.54
C GLN A 366 -22.65 14.55 -29.49
N MET A 367 -22.12 14.11 -28.34
CA MET A 367 -20.70 13.78 -28.19
C MET A 367 -20.28 12.57 -29.05
N TYR A 368 -21.14 11.57 -29.23
CA TYR A 368 -20.90 10.49 -30.21
C TYR A 368 -20.78 11.05 -31.62
N MET A 369 -21.73 11.92 -32.02
CA MET A 369 -21.75 12.52 -33.36
C MET A 369 -20.54 13.42 -33.62
N GLU A 370 -20.18 14.28 -32.67
CA GLU A 370 -19.04 15.19 -32.76
C GLU A 370 -17.71 14.45 -32.91
N ASN A 371 -17.59 13.29 -32.28
CA ASN A 371 -16.38 12.45 -32.38
C ASN A 371 -16.46 11.41 -33.51
N ASN A 372 -17.52 11.41 -34.33
CA ASN A 372 -17.76 10.44 -35.39
C ASN A 372 -17.66 8.98 -34.92
N VAL A 373 -18.19 8.70 -33.72
CA VAL A 373 -18.21 7.34 -33.15
C VAL A 373 -19.53 6.67 -33.49
N GLU A 374 -19.46 5.47 -34.05
CA GLU A 374 -20.66 4.67 -34.36
C GLU A 374 -21.39 4.22 -33.08
N ILE A 375 -22.71 4.41 -33.08
CA ILE A 375 -23.60 4.02 -31.98
C ILE A 375 -24.19 2.66 -32.29
N GLU A 376 -23.89 1.67 -31.44
CA GLU A 376 -24.46 0.33 -31.53
C GLU A 376 -25.95 0.34 -31.13
N PRO A 377 -26.79 -0.56 -31.69
CA PRO A 377 -28.23 -0.59 -31.42
C PRO A 377 -28.60 -0.60 -29.93
N LYS A 378 -27.85 -1.34 -29.09
CA LYS A 378 -28.07 -1.39 -27.64
C LYS A 378 -27.81 -0.03 -26.97
N ILE A 379 -26.70 0.63 -27.32
CA ILE A 379 -26.37 1.97 -26.81
C ILE A 379 -27.38 3.00 -27.30
N ALA A 380 -27.81 2.90 -28.55
CA ALA A 380 -28.85 3.76 -29.10
C ALA A 380 -30.17 3.62 -28.33
N GLY A 381 -30.54 2.39 -27.99
CA GLY A 381 -31.73 2.06 -27.21
C GLY A 381 -31.69 2.68 -25.80
N LEU A 382 -30.56 2.57 -25.11
CA LEU A 382 -30.36 3.19 -23.78
C LEU A 382 -30.46 4.71 -23.84
N LEU A 383 -29.76 5.36 -24.78
CA LEU A 383 -29.82 6.81 -24.98
C LEU A 383 -31.25 7.27 -25.30
N CYS A 384 -31.94 6.55 -26.18
CA CYS A 384 -33.33 6.85 -26.54
C CYS A 384 -34.26 6.73 -25.32
N SER A 385 -34.07 5.70 -24.49
CA SER A 385 -34.88 5.45 -23.29
C SER A 385 -34.75 6.57 -22.26
N ALA A 386 -33.52 7.02 -22.01
CA ALA A 386 -33.26 8.17 -21.16
C ALA A 386 -33.97 9.43 -21.65
N ILE A 387 -33.86 9.75 -22.95
CA ILE A 387 -34.53 10.92 -23.52
C ILE A 387 -36.05 10.78 -23.39
N ILE A 388 -36.63 9.60 -23.65
CA ILE A 388 -38.07 9.36 -23.51
C ILE A 388 -38.51 9.57 -22.05
N SER A 389 -37.73 9.07 -21.08
CA SER A 389 -37.97 9.20 -19.64
C SER A 389 -38.09 10.68 -19.23
N ASP A 390 -37.01 11.45 -19.37
CA ASP A 390 -36.96 12.81 -18.81
C ASP A 390 -37.84 13.79 -19.57
N THR A 391 -38.01 13.56 -20.87
CA THR A 391 -38.90 14.39 -21.69
C THR A 391 -40.36 13.99 -21.57
N LEU A 392 -40.70 12.92 -20.83
CA LEU A 392 -42.06 12.37 -20.72
C LEU A 392 -42.69 12.16 -22.11
N LEU A 393 -41.95 11.49 -23.00
CA LEU A 393 -42.29 11.35 -24.42
C LEU A 393 -42.55 12.72 -25.08
N PHE A 394 -41.57 13.62 -24.97
CA PHE A 394 -41.57 14.98 -25.54
C PHE A 394 -42.65 15.94 -25.01
N ARG A 395 -43.23 15.67 -23.85
CA ARG A 395 -44.28 16.49 -23.21
C ARG A 395 -43.78 17.32 -22.04
N SER A 396 -42.58 17.03 -21.54
CA SER A 396 -41.94 17.79 -20.47
C SER A 396 -41.67 19.23 -20.92
N PRO A 397 -41.84 20.23 -20.03
CA PRO A 397 -41.49 21.62 -20.35
C PRO A 397 -40.00 21.85 -20.61
N THR A 398 -39.13 20.93 -20.21
CA THR A 398 -37.68 20.98 -20.48
C THR A 398 -37.30 20.36 -21.83
N CYS A 399 -38.23 19.69 -22.51
CA CYS A 399 -37.96 19.04 -23.79
C CYS A 399 -37.64 20.09 -24.87
N THR A 400 -36.59 19.84 -25.64
CA THR A 400 -36.17 20.65 -26.78
C THR A 400 -36.29 19.88 -28.09
N GLU A 401 -36.21 20.60 -29.21
CA GLU A 401 -36.15 19.98 -30.55
C GLU A 401 -34.90 19.10 -30.73
N SER A 402 -33.81 19.38 -30.01
CA SER A 402 -32.61 18.55 -30.03
C SER A 402 -32.88 17.17 -29.43
N ASP A 403 -33.63 17.12 -28.32
CA ASP A 403 -34.02 15.86 -27.67
C ASP A 403 -34.88 15.01 -28.60
N LYS A 404 -35.90 15.62 -29.21
CA LYS A 404 -36.82 14.93 -30.12
C LYS A 404 -36.10 14.35 -31.34
N LYS A 405 -35.21 15.14 -31.96
CA LYS A 405 -34.42 14.67 -33.12
C LYS A 405 -33.46 13.55 -32.75
N ALA A 406 -32.79 13.68 -31.60
CA ALA A 406 -31.90 12.65 -31.08
C ALA A 406 -32.68 11.35 -30.82
N ALA A 407 -33.78 11.41 -30.07
CA ALA A 407 -34.59 10.24 -29.74
C ALA A 407 -35.12 9.50 -30.98
N LEU A 408 -35.63 10.22 -31.99
CA LEU A 408 -36.10 9.60 -33.23
C LEU A 408 -34.98 8.90 -34.01
N THR A 409 -33.82 9.56 -34.12
CA THR A 409 -32.65 8.97 -34.79
C THR A 409 -32.14 7.73 -34.05
N LEU A 410 -32.08 7.79 -32.72
CA LEU A 410 -31.65 6.68 -31.86
C LEU A 410 -32.65 5.53 -31.89
N ALA A 411 -33.95 5.82 -31.97
CA ALA A 411 -35.01 4.82 -32.09
C ALA A 411 -34.89 4.02 -33.39
N ASP A 412 -34.58 4.70 -34.50
CA ASP A 412 -34.34 4.04 -35.80
C ASP A 412 -33.12 3.10 -35.73
N ILE A 413 -32.02 3.54 -35.10
CA ILE A 413 -30.81 2.71 -34.91
C ILE A 413 -31.10 1.50 -34.01
N ALA A 414 -31.87 1.69 -32.94
CA ALA A 414 -32.24 0.66 -31.99
C ALA A 414 -33.37 -0.27 -32.50
N GLY A 415 -34.04 0.08 -33.59
CA GLY A 415 -35.16 -0.68 -34.15
C GLY A 415 -36.42 -0.65 -33.29
N ILE A 416 -36.66 0.43 -32.53
CA ILE A 416 -37.83 0.57 -31.64
C ILE A 416 -38.85 1.56 -32.20
N GLN A 417 -40.15 1.30 -31.96
CA GLN A 417 -41.21 2.29 -32.20
C GLN A 417 -41.45 3.11 -30.94
N VAL A 418 -41.08 4.39 -30.99
CA VAL A 418 -41.00 5.30 -29.84
C VAL A 418 -42.27 5.29 -28.98
N GLU A 419 -43.46 5.47 -29.55
CA GLU A 419 -44.70 5.56 -28.77
C GLU A 419 -45.08 4.24 -28.10
N LYS A 420 -44.91 3.12 -28.81
CA LYS A 420 -45.22 1.78 -28.29
C LYS A 420 -44.24 1.37 -27.19
N TYR A 421 -42.95 1.66 -27.42
CA TYR A 421 -41.89 1.43 -26.47
C TYR A 421 -42.08 2.27 -25.20
N ALA A 422 -42.28 3.59 -25.34
CA ALA A 422 -42.53 4.51 -24.24
C ALA A 422 -43.74 4.08 -23.39
N SER A 423 -44.82 3.63 -24.04
CA SER A 423 -46.00 3.12 -23.33
C SER A 423 -45.67 1.90 -22.45
N SER A 424 -44.80 1.01 -22.92
CA SER A 424 -44.37 -0.17 -22.17
C SER A 424 -43.42 0.19 -21.03
N MET A 425 -42.50 1.13 -21.29
CA MET A 425 -41.54 1.65 -20.31
C MET A 425 -42.26 2.36 -19.15
N PHE A 426 -43.15 3.30 -19.44
CA PHE A 426 -43.92 4.01 -18.41
C PHE A 426 -44.89 3.09 -17.65
N ALA A 427 -45.46 2.08 -18.32
CA ALA A 427 -46.29 1.09 -17.66
C ALA A 427 -45.49 0.30 -16.61
N ALA A 428 -44.24 -0.07 -16.92
CA ALA A 428 -43.34 -0.72 -15.98
C ALA A 428 -43.03 0.19 -14.78
N GLY A 429 -42.71 1.47 -15.01
CA GLY A 429 -42.44 2.45 -13.94
C GLY A 429 -43.64 2.76 -13.04
N SER A 430 -44.88 2.64 -13.56
CA SER A 430 -46.11 2.87 -12.80
C SER A 430 -46.57 1.70 -11.92
N ASN A 431 -45.89 0.55 -12.02
CA ASN A 431 -46.28 -0.68 -11.34
C ASN A 431 -45.80 -0.65 -9.88
N LEU A 432 -46.61 -0.03 -9.00
CA LEU A 432 -46.37 0.14 -7.55
C LEU A 432 -46.42 -1.18 -6.72
N LYS A 433 -45.95 -2.30 -7.27
CA LYS A 433 -45.74 -3.54 -6.51
C LYS A 433 -44.26 -3.70 -6.19
N GLY A 434 -43.78 -2.88 -5.26
CA GLY A 434 -42.49 -2.99 -4.59
C GLY A 434 -42.66 -2.74 -3.11
#